data_AF-A0A9W4HP76-F1
#
_entry.id   AF-A0A9W4HP76-F1
#
_cell.length_a   1.000
_cell.length_b   1.000
_cell.length_c   1.000
_cell.angle_alpha   90.00
_cell.angle_beta   90.00
_cell.angle_gamma   90.00
#
_symmetry.space_group_name_H-M   'P 1'
#
loop_
_entity.id
_entity.type
_entity.pdbx_description
1 polymer ?
#
loop_
_entity_poly.entity_id
_entity_poly.type
_entity_poly.pdbx_seq_one_letter_code
_entity_poly.pdbx_strand_id
1 'polypeptide(L)'
;MSDLERPLAILMQALVKTGLNYICPRCFKLFSDPNACYSHCRKEGDDIHRGLGLITKKDFPEFLRCYRVAIGFQINESVLPLGEGPGHRSYEKCFSVEFVLDNCVANREIIDAMRLAVIKI
;
A
#
# COMPACT_ATOMS: atom_id res chain seq x y z
N MET A 1 22.59 2.79 -8.17
CA MET A 1 21.25 2.22 -8.36
C MET A 1 21.42 0.89 -9.07
N SER A 2 20.87 -0.18 -8.52
CA SER A 2 20.92 -1.51 -9.13
C SER A 2 20.10 -1.54 -10.43
N ASP A 3 20.38 -2.51 -11.31
CA ASP A 3 19.72 -2.64 -12.61
C ASP A 3 18.19 -2.88 -12.51
N LEU A 4 17.67 -3.24 -11.32
CA LEU A 4 16.24 -3.46 -11.09
C LEU A 4 15.52 -2.23 -10.51
N GLU A 5 16.24 -1.34 -9.81
CA GLU A 5 15.67 -0.11 -9.23
C GLU A 5 15.21 0.87 -10.31
N ARG A 6 15.96 0.97 -11.42
CA ARG A 6 15.63 1.88 -12.53
C ARG A 6 14.33 1.45 -13.25
N PRO A 7 14.15 0.19 -13.70
CA PRO A 7 12.90 -0.27 -14.27
C PRO A 7 11.70 -0.12 -13.34
N LEU A 8 11.87 -0.42 -12.04
CA LEU A 8 10.81 -0.26 -11.04
C LEU A 8 10.40 1.21 -10.90
N ALA A 9 11.36 2.13 -10.77
CA ALA A 9 11.09 3.56 -10.71
C ALA A 9 10.38 4.07 -11.99
N ILE A 10 10.76 3.56 -13.17
CA ILE A 10 10.10 3.90 -14.43
C ILE A 10 8.65 3.39 -14.45
N LEU A 11 8.41 2.15 -14.03
CA LEU A 11 7.06 1.58 -13.97
C LEU A 11 6.18 2.34 -12.96
N MET A 12 6.71 2.68 -11.78
CA MET A 12 6.01 3.50 -10.79
C MET A 12 5.65 4.88 -11.34
N GLN A 13 6.60 5.56 -11.98
CA GLN A 13 6.34 6.85 -12.62
C GLN A 13 5.33 6.73 -13.79
N ALA A 14 5.37 5.64 -14.55
CA ALA A 14 4.42 5.39 -15.62
C ALA A 14 3.00 5.19 -15.07
N LEU A 15 2.84 4.43 -13.98
CA LEU A 15 1.55 4.22 -13.31
C LEU A 15 0.97 5.54 -12.79
N VAL A 16 1.78 6.36 -12.10
CA VAL A 16 1.33 7.68 -11.62
C VAL A 16 0.91 8.59 -12.79
N LYS A 17 1.62 8.54 -13.93
CA LYS A 17 1.24 9.29 -15.15
C LYS A 17 -0.08 8.84 -15.79
N THR A 18 -0.57 7.64 -15.47
CA THR A 18 -1.91 7.19 -15.92
C THR A 18 -3.05 7.73 -15.07
N GLY A 19 -2.77 8.51 -14.02
CA GLY A 19 -3.77 9.03 -13.09
C GLY A 19 -4.31 7.98 -12.11
N LEU A 20 -3.72 6.79 -12.09
CA LEU A 20 -4.03 5.70 -11.17
C LEU A 20 -3.16 5.82 -9.91
N ASN A 21 -3.55 6.71 -9.00
CA ASN A 21 -2.73 7.07 -7.83
C ASN A 21 -2.97 6.18 -6.62
N TYR A 22 -3.98 5.32 -6.64
CA TYR A 22 -4.38 4.49 -5.51
C TYR A 22 -4.36 3.00 -5.87
N ILE A 23 -4.07 2.16 -4.89
CA ILE A 23 -3.95 0.71 -5.04
C ILE A 23 -4.53 0.00 -3.82
N CYS A 24 -5.28 -1.08 -4.07
CA CYS A 24 -5.64 -2.00 -3.00
C CYS A 24 -4.41 -2.85 -2.61
N PRO A 25 -3.90 -2.76 -1.37
CA PRO A 25 -2.70 -3.51 -0.97
C PRO A 25 -2.90 -5.03 -0.97
N ARG A 26 -4.15 -5.51 -0.91
CA ARG A 26 -4.46 -6.94 -0.91
C ARG A 26 -4.46 -7.55 -2.31
N CYS A 27 -4.99 -6.82 -3.30
CA CYS A 27 -5.23 -7.34 -4.66
C CYS A 27 -4.38 -6.65 -5.75
N PHE A 28 -3.63 -5.61 -5.40
CA PHE A 28 -2.88 -4.77 -6.34
C PHE A 28 -3.72 -4.13 -7.46
N LYS A 29 -5.03 -4.03 -7.25
CA LYS A 29 -5.93 -3.34 -8.18
C LYS A 29 -5.77 -1.84 -8.05
N LEU A 30 -5.64 -1.16 -9.19
CA LEU A 30 -5.37 0.27 -9.29
C LEU A 30 -6.66 1.09 -9.45
N PHE A 31 -6.65 2.30 -8.90
CA PHE A 31 -7.77 3.24 -8.91
C PHE A 31 -7.26 4.68 -9.08
N SER A 32 -8.06 5.52 -9.73
CA SER A 32 -7.78 6.94 -9.87
C SER A 32 -8.23 7.78 -8.66
N ASP A 33 -9.15 7.26 -7.86
CA ASP A 33 -9.81 7.96 -6.75
C ASP A 33 -9.84 7.07 -5.49
N PRO A 34 -9.60 7.65 -4.29
CA PRO A 34 -9.57 6.88 -3.05
C PRO A 34 -10.95 6.32 -2.69
N ASN A 35 -12.05 7.02 -3.03
CA ASN A 35 -13.40 6.52 -2.76
C ASN A 35 -13.71 5.27 -3.59
N ALA A 36 -13.21 5.18 -4.82
CA ALA A 36 -13.29 3.98 -5.64
C ALA A 36 -12.53 2.81 -5.00
N CYS A 37 -11.33 3.07 -4.47
CA CYS A 37 -10.56 2.07 -3.72
C CYS A 37 -11.30 1.60 -2.46
N TYR A 38 -11.84 2.53 -1.65
CA TYR A 38 -12.65 2.18 -0.48
C TYR A 38 -13.94 1.43 -0.86
N SER A 39 -14.59 1.82 -1.95
CA SER A 39 -15.79 1.14 -2.46
C SER A 39 -15.47 -0.30 -2.84
N HIS A 40 -14.33 -0.54 -3.50
CA HIS A 40 -13.84 -1.89 -3.76
C HIS A 40 -13.62 -2.66 -2.46
N CYS A 41 -12.85 -2.14 -1.51
CA CYS A 41 -12.59 -2.80 -0.22
C CYS A 41 -13.90 -3.15 0.53
N ARG A 42 -14.92 -2.29 0.48
CA ARG A 42 -16.22 -2.55 1.14
C ARG A 42 -17.10 -3.58 0.42
N LYS A 43 -16.88 -3.81 -0.88
CA LYS A 43 -17.67 -4.74 -1.70
C LYS A 43 -17.09 -6.16 -1.72
N GLU A 44 -15.77 -6.28 -1.57
CA GLU A 44 -15.13 -7.58 -1.49
C GLU A 44 -15.56 -8.33 -0.20
N GLY A 45 -15.74 -9.65 -0.32
CA GLY A 45 -16.39 -10.45 0.72
C GLY A 45 -15.48 -10.88 1.87
N ASP A 46 -14.16 -10.78 1.73
CA ASP A 46 -13.23 -11.24 2.76
C ASP A 46 -12.94 -10.20 3.85
N ASP A 47 -12.51 -10.72 5.00
CA ASP A 47 -12.28 -9.92 6.20
C ASP A 47 -11.16 -8.88 6.03
N ILE A 48 -10.18 -9.13 5.16
CA ILE A 48 -9.07 -8.20 4.94
C ILE A 48 -9.56 -6.97 4.20
N HIS A 49 -10.27 -7.15 3.08
CA HIS A 49 -10.86 -6.01 2.38
C HIS A 49 -11.87 -5.25 3.24
N ARG A 50 -12.70 -5.97 4.00
CA ARG A 50 -13.66 -5.35 4.92
C ARG A 50 -12.97 -4.42 5.91
N GLY A 51 -11.86 -4.86 6.52
CA GLY A 51 -11.06 -4.03 7.41
C GLY A 51 -10.36 -2.86 6.72
N LEU A 52 -9.88 -3.05 5.48
CA LEU A 52 -9.33 -1.96 4.66
C LEU A 52 -10.37 -0.90 4.28
N GLY A 53 -11.65 -1.26 4.25
CA GLY A 53 -12.76 -0.35 3.97
C GLY A 53 -13.18 0.55 5.16
N LEU A 54 -12.57 0.36 6.34
CA LEU A 54 -12.88 1.10 7.56
C LEU A 54 -12.13 2.44 7.57
N ILE A 55 -12.88 3.55 7.66
CA ILE A 55 -12.37 4.92 7.49
C ILE A 55 -12.47 5.80 8.74
N THR A 56 -12.95 5.26 9.87
CA THR A 56 -13.15 6.05 11.08
C THR A 56 -12.01 5.84 12.09
N LYS A 57 -11.80 6.80 12.99
CA LYS A 57 -10.76 6.73 14.03
C LYS A 57 -10.95 5.56 15.00
N LYS A 58 -12.20 5.24 15.36
CA LYS A 58 -12.53 4.11 16.25
C LYS A 58 -12.19 2.76 15.63
N ASP A 59 -12.25 2.68 14.30
CA ASP A 59 -11.99 1.45 13.55
C ASP A 59 -10.50 1.30 13.20
N PHE A 60 -9.66 2.26 13.59
CA PHE A 60 -8.24 2.27 13.26
C PHE A 60 -7.48 1.00 13.68
N PRO A 61 -7.69 0.41 14.86
CA PRO A 61 -7.01 -0.83 15.23
C PRO A 61 -7.29 -1.98 14.26
N GLU A 62 -8.54 -2.09 13.80
CA GLU A 62 -8.96 -3.13 12.86
C GLU A 62 -8.46 -2.86 11.44
N PHE A 63 -8.51 -1.60 11.00
CA PHE A 63 -7.88 -1.16 9.77
C PHE A 63 -6.39 -1.52 9.76
N LEU A 64 -5.64 -1.15 10.81
CA LEU A 64 -4.20 -1.38 10.92
C LEU A 64 -3.86 -2.87 10.87
N ARG A 65 -4.66 -3.70 11.57
CA ARG A 65 -4.51 -5.16 11.57
C ARG A 65 -4.65 -5.71 10.15
N CYS A 66 -5.72 -5.35 9.45
CA CYS A 66 -5.97 -5.82 8.08
C CYS A 66 -4.94 -5.27 7.09
N TYR A 67 -4.53 -4.01 7.25
CA TYR A 67 -3.52 -3.38 6.42
C TYR A 67 -2.17 -4.09 6.50
N ARG A 68 -1.71 -4.43 7.72
CA ARG A 68 -0.48 -5.23 7.94
C ARG A 68 -0.53 -6.58 7.23
N VAL A 69 -1.68 -7.25 7.30
CA VAL A 69 -1.88 -8.53 6.60
C VAL A 69 -1.85 -8.33 5.08
N ALA A 70 -2.50 -7.28 4.57
CA ALA A 70 -2.55 -6.99 3.14
C ALA A 70 -1.18 -6.69 2.54
N ILE A 71 -0.36 -5.88 3.21
CA ILE A 71 1.00 -5.57 2.75
C ILE A 71 2.01 -6.71 3.04
N GLY A 72 1.63 -7.65 3.93
CA GLY A 72 2.44 -8.80 4.34
C GLY A 72 3.49 -8.51 5.42
N PHE A 73 3.51 -7.32 6.03
CA PHE A 73 4.58 -6.90 6.93
C PHE A 73 4.07 -6.20 8.20
N GLN A 74 4.87 -6.27 9.27
CA GLN A 74 4.64 -5.50 10.49
C GLN A 74 5.07 -4.05 10.32
N ILE A 75 4.24 -3.22 9.67
CA ILE A 75 4.46 -1.77 9.63
C ILE A 75 4.11 -1.14 10.98
N ASN A 76 4.95 -0.22 11.46
CA ASN A 76 4.67 0.56 12.66
C ASN A 76 3.63 1.65 12.32
N GLU A 77 2.70 1.92 13.24
CA GLU A 77 1.71 2.99 13.08
C GLU A 77 2.36 4.34 12.80
N SER A 78 3.52 4.63 13.41
CA SER A 78 4.24 5.89 13.22
C SER A 78 4.73 6.15 11.79
N VAL A 79 4.78 5.12 10.95
CA VAL A 79 5.23 5.19 9.55
C VAL A 79 4.06 5.38 8.60
N LEU A 80 2.82 5.14 9.06
CA LEU A 80 1.66 5.29 8.21
C LEU A 80 1.44 6.78 7.85
N PRO A 81 1.13 7.10 6.59
CA PRO A 81 0.90 8.45 6.12
C PRO A 81 -0.52 8.89 6.52
N LEU A 82 -0.74 8.99 7.84
CA LEU A 82 -2.03 9.36 8.40
C LEU A 82 -2.21 10.87 8.22
N GLY A 83 -3.22 11.25 7.44
CA GLY A 83 -3.59 12.65 7.29
C GLY A 83 -4.51 13.11 8.41
N GLU A 84 -4.37 14.37 8.82
CA GLU A 84 -5.40 15.05 9.62
C GLU A 84 -6.37 15.74 8.66
N GLY A 85 -7.59 15.20 8.53
CA GLY A 85 -8.68 15.82 7.79
C GLY A 85 -9.71 16.44 8.76
N PRO A 86 -10.60 17.33 8.28
CA PRO A 86 -11.68 17.86 9.11
C PRO A 86 -12.55 16.71 9.63
N GLY A 87 -12.52 16.46 10.95
CA GLY A 87 -13.36 15.48 11.64
C GLY A 87 -12.91 14.01 11.58
N HIS A 88 -11.91 13.64 10.77
CA HIS A 88 -11.50 12.24 10.59
C HIS A 88 -9.99 12.08 10.31
N ARG A 89 -9.41 10.97 10.77
CA ARG A 89 -8.09 10.50 10.33
C ARG A 89 -8.27 9.94 8.91
N SER A 90 -7.61 10.52 7.90
CA SER A 90 -7.69 10.03 6.52
C SER A 90 -6.63 8.96 6.29
N TYR A 91 -7.05 7.78 5.87
CA TYR A 91 -6.17 6.65 5.51
C TYR A 91 -5.86 6.61 4.02
N GLU A 92 -6.31 7.60 3.24
CA GLU A 92 -6.25 7.52 1.78
C GLU A 92 -4.82 7.35 1.25
N LYS A 93 -3.85 7.99 1.92
CA LYS A 93 -2.43 7.91 1.54
C LYS A 93 -1.83 6.54 1.87
N CYS A 94 -2.45 5.76 2.77
CA CYS A 94 -2.07 4.36 2.96
C CYS A 94 -2.40 3.53 1.72
N PHE A 95 -3.31 3.99 0.85
CA PHE A 95 -3.61 3.35 -0.42
C PHE A 95 -2.86 3.99 -1.59
N SER A 96 -1.94 4.94 -1.37
CA SER A 96 -1.20 5.50 -2.51
C SER A 96 -0.31 4.43 -3.13
N VAL A 97 -0.21 4.44 -4.46
CA VAL A 97 0.63 3.50 -5.21
C VAL A 97 2.08 3.54 -4.72
N GLU A 98 2.61 4.75 -4.53
CA GLU A 98 3.96 4.97 -3.99
C GLU A 98 4.13 4.30 -2.63
N PHE A 99 3.25 4.60 -1.67
CA PHE A 99 3.39 4.09 -0.31
C PHE A 99 3.27 2.57 -0.23
N VAL A 100 2.29 1.99 -0.93
CA VAL A 100 2.07 0.54 -0.92
C VAL A 100 3.24 -0.20 -1.56
N LEU A 101 3.76 0.30 -2.69
CA LEU A 101 4.90 -0.33 -3.36
C LEU A 101 6.17 -0.23 -2.52
N ASP A 102 6.40 0.88 -1.83
CA ASP A 102 7.58 1.04 -0.95
C ASP A 102 7.55 0.14 0.29
N ASN A 103 6.36 -0.37 0.69
CA ASN A 103 6.16 -1.06 1.96
C ASN A 103 5.63 -2.50 1.84
N CYS A 104 5.34 -3.02 0.65
CA CYS A 104 4.87 -4.40 0.48
C CYS A 104 6.03 -5.42 0.46
N VAL A 105 5.75 -6.64 0.95
CA VAL A 105 6.74 -7.75 1.04
C VAL A 105 7.39 -8.08 -0.29
N ALA A 106 6.63 -8.04 -1.39
CA ALA A 106 7.15 -8.37 -2.71
C ALA A 106 8.34 -7.47 -3.11
N ASN A 107 8.39 -6.21 -2.66
CA ASN A 107 9.49 -5.32 -2.97
C ASN A 107 10.74 -5.64 -2.12
N ARG A 108 10.58 -6.01 -0.85
CA ARG A 108 11.73 -6.38 0.00
C ARG A 108 12.30 -7.76 -0.26
N GLU A 109 11.51 -8.79 -0.51
CA GLU A 109 12.07 -10.11 -0.82
C GLU A 109 12.88 -10.09 -2.12
N ILE A 110 12.45 -9.29 -3.10
CA ILE A 110 13.20 -9.04 -4.34
C ILE A 110 14.48 -8.23 -4.03
N ILE A 111 14.40 -7.15 -3.25
CA ILE A 111 15.56 -6.33 -2.86
C ILE A 111 16.55 -7.11 -1.97
N ASP A 112 16.08 -7.93 -1.05
CA ASP A 112 16.89 -8.74 -0.13
C ASP A 112 17.50 -9.95 -0.86
N ALA A 113 16.78 -10.58 -1.78
CA ALA A 113 17.36 -11.57 -2.70
C ALA A 113 18.46 -10.96 -3.58
N MET A 114 18.27 -9.73 -4.06
CA MET A 114 19.31 -8.99 -4.80
C MET A 114 20.51 -8.62 -3.91
N ARG A 115 20.29 -8.20 -2.66
CA ARG A 115 21.38 -7.88 -1.72
C ARG A 115 22.18 -9.13 -1.32
N LEU A 116 21.52 -10.27 -1.11
CA LEU A 116 22.17 -11.55 -0.81
C LEU A 116 22.97 -12.09 -2.00
N ALA A 117 22.55 -11.82 -3.23
CA ALA A 117 23.29 -12.17 -4.44
C ALA A 117 24.57 -11.33 -4.62
N VAL A 118 24.58 -10.07 -4.16
CA VAL A 118 25.73 -9.15 -4.27
C VAL A 118 26.82 -9.42 -3.23
N ILE A 119 26.51 -10.04 -2.08
CA ILE A 119 27.50 -10.35 -1.02
C ILE A 119 28.28 -11.65 -1.30
N LYS A 120 27.85 -12.47 -2.28
CA LYS A 120 28.49 -13.74 -2.65
C LYS A 120 29.47 -13.67 -3.82
N ILE A 121 29.88 -12.46 -4.23
CA ILE A 121 30.90 -12.25 -5.27
C ILE A 121 32.15 -11.63 -4.62
#